data_AF-A0A8J3Z285-F1
#
_entry.id   AF-A0A8J3Z285-F1
#
_cell.length_a   1.000
_cell.length_b   1.000
_cell.length_c   1.000
_cell.angle_alpha   90.00
_cell.angle_beta   90.00
_cell.angle_gamma   90.00
#
_symmetry.space_group_name_H-M   'P 1'
#
loop_
_entity.id
_entity.type
_entity.pdbx_description
1 polymer ?
#
loop_
_entity_poly.entity_id
_entity_poly.type
_entity_poly.pdbx_seq_one_letter_code
_entity_poly.pdbx_strand_id
1 'polypeptide(L)'
;MAVPLRVDLTPDRADAQPGEAFALQVSVRNTSDVVEHYGLDLLGLPQNTGARVEPDLIKLRPGETGSASVRLTLGTDPPAMAGIYTVGVLARSRYRPEISRCEELTVNVAVVQQIGLQVAPEVAVGKRSAKYQVQVVNSGNVPVRLLLAATDPERRAKSRFNPPMLALQSGDAETVALAVRAPVPWNRETQRALKIEAGGDGAYGAAAATFLQRPRFASKLARVVGAVGALGVIAGAILGSALIARAVNEPDPEPSPTVAAGAPSAGEPTKAASAGAGASSAAVSSPGGSPSGSASSAPVAPGAGLKEVDLTRPGFGKVVPSDAFAADGLTLGGNPDQGGDAACVNATGLAVRGTAAAPFLASALPDKPDQCNTAPIQIRFKNKASKVELVYVGPGERKIEVVFKDLSKMIVPGTSVSDDGSHGGIDFVVISGATTGAPVAPALKAVKFIPLSG
;
A
#
# COMPACT_ATOMS: atom_id res chain seq x y z
N MET A 1 -3.82 29.00 -45.97
CA MET A 1 -4.90 28.49 -46.85
C MET A 1 -5.99 27.92 -45.96
N ALA A 2 -7.26 27.95 -46.38
CA ALA A 2 -8.32 27.27 -45.62
C ALA A 2 -8.24 25.76 -45.87
N VAL A 3 -8.44 24.94 -44.82
CA VAL A 3 -8.57 23.49 -44.98
C VAL A 3 -9.90 23.20 -45.70
N PRO A 4 -9.94 22.35 -46.75
CA PRO A 4 -11.15 22.09 -47.54
C PRO A 4 -12.15 21.15 -46.82
N LEU A 5 -12.30 21.30 -45.50
CA LEU A 5 -13.09 20.48 -44.60
C LEU A 5 -13.80 21.38 -43.58
N ARG A 6 -15.11 21.20 -43.42
CA ARG A 6 -15.83 21.69 -42.23
C ARG A 6 -16.29 20.54 -41.37
N VAL A 7 -16.22 20.76 -40.07
CA VAL A 7 -16.72 19.89 -39.01
C VAL A 7 -17.46 20.81 -38.05
N ASP A 8 -18.62 20.36 -37.58
CA ASP A 8 -19.46 21.08 -36.63
C ASP A 8 -20.05 20.05 -35.63
N LEU A 9 -20.03 20.34 -34.34
CA LEU A 9 -20.48 19.43 -33.27
C LEU A 9 -21.84 19.85 -32.71
N THR A 10 -22.66 18.88 -32.26
CA THR A 10 -23.93 19.18 -31.58
C THR A 10 -24.25 18.10 -30.53
N PRO A 11 -24.25 18.43 -29.22
CA PRO A 11 -23.84 19.71 -28.63
C PRO A 11 -22.30 19.91 -28.67
N ASP A 12 -21.86 21.14 -28.40
CA ASP A 12 -20.48 21.58 -28.16
C ASP A 12 -20.07 21.49 -26.66
N ARG A 13 -21.05 21.21 -25.79
CA ARG A 13 -20.87 20.98 -24.34
C ARG A 13 -21.76 19.83 -23.84
N ALA A 14 -21.25 19.03 -22.91
CA ALA A 14 -22.00 17.98 -22.24
C ALA A 14 -21.66 17.90 -20.74
N ASP A 15 -22.67 17.68 -19.91
CA ASP A 15 -22.51 17.27 -18.52
C ASP A 15 -22.61 15.73 -18.45
N ALA A 16 -21.72 15.07 -17.70
CA ALA A 16 -21.59 13.60 -17.70
C ALA A 16 -21.35 13.03 -16.30
N GLN A 17 -21.92 11.85 -16.01
CA GLN A 17 -21.73 11.12 -14.75
C GLN A 17 -21.10 9.74 -15.00
N PRO A 18 -20.25 9.21 -14.08
CA PRO A 18 -19.79 7.83 -14.13
C PRO A 18 -20.96 6.83 -14.20
N GLY A 19 -20.91 5.90 -15.16
CA GLY A 19 -21.98 4.94 -15.44
C GLY A 19 -23.04 5.42 -16.44
N GLU A 20 -23.15 6.72 -16.69
CA GLU A 20 -24.04 7.27 -17.71
C GLU A 20 -23.38 7.29 -19.10
N ALA A 21 -24.23 7.36 -20.12
CA ALA A 21 -23.81 7.43 -21.53
C ALA A 21 -24.51 8.57 -22.25
N PHE A 22 -23.75 9.54 -22.73
CA PHE A 22 -24.24 10.66 -23.54
C PHE A 22 -23.86 10.48 -25.01
N ALA A 23 -24.48 11.28 -25.88
CA ALA A 23 -24.22 11.24 -27.32
C ALA A 23 -24.15 12.66 -27.90
N LEU A 24 -23.34 12.79 -28.95
CA LEU A 24 -23.31 13.96 -29.82
C LEU A 24 -23.46 13.55 -31.29
N GLN A 25 -23.86 14.50 -32.12
CA GLN A 25 -23.77 14.41 -33.57
C GLN A 25 -22.56 15.20 -34.06
N VAL A 26 -21.83 14.61 -35.00
CA VAL A 26 -20.71 15.21 -35.72
C VAL A 26 -21.17 15.44 -37.14
N SER A 27 -21.32 16.70 -37.56
CA SER A 27 -21.53 17.04 -38.96
C SER A 27 -20.18 17.20 -39.65
N VAL A 28 -20.04 16.63 -40.84
CA VAL A 28 -18.80 16.71 -41.65
C VAL A 28 -19.18 17.11 -43.07
N ARG A 29 -18.57 18.18 -43.57
CA ARG A 29 -18.80 18.69 -44.94
C ARG A 29 -17.51 18.73 -45.73
N ASN A 30 -17.51 18.02 -46.85
CA ASN A 30 -16.46 18.10 -47.86
C ASN A 30 -16.57 19.45 -48.59
N THR A 31 -15.51 20.25 -48.58
CA THR A 31 -15.42 21.50 -49.37
C THR A 31 -14.26 21.48 -50.36
N SER A 32 -13.74 20.28 -50.67
CA SER A 32 -12.88 20.02 -51.82
C SER A 32 -13.69 19.75 -53.09
N ASP A 33 -12.98 19.70 -54.20
CA ASP A 33 -13.43 19.43 -55.57
C ASP A 33 -13.46 17.93 -55.94
N VAL A 34 -13.02 17.04 -55.04
CA VAL A 34 -12.99 15.58 -55.24
C VAL A 34 -13.80 14.82 -54.18
N VAL A 35 -14.08 13.54 -54.42
CA VAL A 35 -14.73 12.66 -53.44
C VAL A 35 -13.75 12.34 -52.31
N GLU A 36 -14.21 12.45 -51.07
CA GLU A 36 -13.39 12.23 -49.86
C GLU A 36 -14.06 11.24 -48.91
N HIS A 37 -13.21 10.51 -48.17
CA HIS A 37 -13.62 9.57 -47.13
C HIS A 37 -13.01 10.01 -45.80
N TYR A 38 -13.85 10.53 -44.89
CA TYR A 38 -13.40 11.02 -43.58
C TYR A 38 -13.62 9.96 -42.51
N GLY A 39 -12.54 9.59 -41.81
CA GLY A 39 -12.62 8.89 -40.54
C GLY A 39 -12.74 9.89 -39.40
N LEU A 40 -13.34 9.45 -38.29
CA LEU A 40 -13.42 10.22 -37.04
C LEU A 40 -12.59 9.52 -35.96
N ASP A 41 -11.56 10.20 -35.47
CA ASP A 41 -10.74 9.74 -34.35
C ASP A 41 -11.05 10.62 -33.11
N LEU A 42 -11.12 10.03 -31.91
CA LEU A 42 -11.49 10.74 -30.67
C LEU A 42 -10.28 10.95 -29.75
N LEU A 43 -10.14 12.16 -29.21
CA LEU A 43 -8.98 12.64 -28.45
C LEU A 43 -9.42 13.24 -27.11
N GLY A 44 -8.54 13.24 -26.10
CA GLY A 44 -8.79 13.91 -24.81
C GLY A 44 -9.89 13.29 -23.93
N LEU A 45 -10.32 12.06 -24.24
CA LEU A 45 -11.35 11.35 -23.47
C LEU A 45 -10.94 11.16 -22.00
N PRO A 46 -11.88 11.27 -21.03
CA PRO A 46 -11.62 10.92 -19.63
C PRO A 46 -11.20 9.45 -19.48
N GLN A 47 -10.44 9.16 -18.42
CA GLN A 47 -10.04 7.78 -18.09
C GLN A 47 -11.26 6.85 -17.99
N ASN A 48 -11.09 5.58 -18.39
CA ASN A 48 -12.16 4.56 -18.39
C ASN A 48 -13.42 4.95 -19.20
N THR A 49 -13.31 5.83 -20.21
CA THR A 49 -14.42 6.15 -21.11
C THR A 49 -14.50 5.15 -22.27
N GLY A 50 -15.61 4.42 -22.35
CA GLY A 50 -15.97 3.65 -23.55
C GLY A 50 -16.54 4.58 -24.62
N ALA A 51 -16.05 4.48 -25.86
CA ALA A 51 -16.48 5.31 -26.98
C ALA A 51 -16.92 4.47 -28.18
N ARG A 52 -17.94 4.94 -28.91
CA ARG A 52 -18.45 4.31 -30.14
C ARG A 52 -18.86 5.38 -31.14
N VAL A 53 -18.45 5.21 -32.39
CA VAL A 53 -18.71 6.15 -33.49
C VAL A 53 -19.41 5.42 -34.62
N GLU A 54 -20.56 5.92 -35.08
CA GLU A 54 -21.35 5.29 -36.14
C GLU A 54 -21.93 6.32 -37.12
N PRO A 55 -21.58 6.26 -38.43
CA PRO A 55 -20.55 5.39 -39.03
C PRO A 55 -19.12 5.81 -38.66
N ASP A 56 -18.19 4.86 -38.73
CA ASP A 56 -16.74 5.06 -38.53
C ASP A 56 -16.05 5.77 -39.71
N LEU A 57 -16.67 5.70 -40.90
CA LEU A 57 -16.20 6.29 -42.14
C LEU A 57 -17.33 6.98 -42.92
N ILE A 58 -17.27 8.31 -43.01
CA ILE A 58 -18.21 9.13 -43.77
C ILE A 58 -17.69 9.34 -45.20
N LYS A 59 -18.49 9.04 -46.21
CA LYS A 59 -18.12 9.15 -47.64
C LYS A 59 -18.87 10.31 -48.30
N LEU A 60 -18.15 11.31 -48.82
CA LEU A 60 -18.71 12.60 -49.26
C LEU A 60 -18.19 13.03 -50.63
N ARG A 61 -19.10 13.35 -51.55
CA ARG A 61 -18.81 14.06 -52.81
C ARG A 61 -18.47 15.54 -52.54
N PRO A 62 -17.96 16.28 -53.54
CA PRO A 62 -17.74 17.73 -53.44
C PRO A 62 -18.98 18.47 -52.94
N GLY A 63 -18.81 19.28 -51.89
CA GLY A 63 -19.88 20.07 -51.27
C GLY A 63 -20.86 19.30 -50.37
N GLU A 64 -20.84 17.95 -50.40
CA GLU A 64 -21.74 17.07 -49.65
C GLU A 64 -21.47 17.12 -48.14
N THR A 65 -22.54 16.98 -47.35
CA THR A 65 -22.49 16.96 -45.88
C THR A 65 -23.05 15.65 -45.38
N GLY A 66 -22.34 15.00 -44.46
CA GLY A 66 -22.77 13.80 -43.77
C GLY A 66 -22.74 14.00 -42.26
N SER A 67 -23.25 12.99 -41.54
CA SER A 67 -23.32 12.99 -40.08
C SER A 67 -22.88 11.66 -39.52
N ALA A 68 -22.19 11.67 -38.38
CA ALA A 68 -21.98 10.48 -37.55
C ALA A 68 -22.37 10.76 -36.10
N SER A 69 -22.99 9.76 -35.48
CA SER A 69 -23.26 9.77 -34.05
C SER A 69 -22.03 9.29 -33.29
N VAL A 70 -21.68 9.98 -32.21
CA VAL A 70 -20.67 9.53 -31.25
C VAL A 70 -21.35 9.32 -29.91
N ARG A 71 -21.21 8.14 -29.33
CA ARG A 71 -21.68 7.80 -27.98
C ARG A 71 -20.49 7.59 -27.06
N LEU A 72 -20.51 8.28 -25.92
CA LEU A 72 -19.49 8.20 -24.87
C LEU A 72 -20.15 7.70 -23.58
N THR A 73 -19.54 6.70 -22.95
CA THR A 73 -20.00 6.06 -21.71
C THR A 73 -18.86 6.11 -20.71
N LEU A 74 -19.06 6.74 -19.55
CA LEU A 74 -18.03 6.79 -18.50
C LEU A 74 -18.08 5.51 -17.68
N GLY A 75 -16.93 4.86 -17.47
CA GLY A 75 -16.81 3.72 -16.55
C GLY A 75 -17.06 4.12 -15.09
N THR A 76 -17.55 3.16 -14.30
CA THR A 76 -17.83 3.33 -12.86
C THR A 76 -16.71 2.86 -11.96
N ASP A 77 -15.86 1.94 -12.43
CA ASP A 77 -14.82 1.28 -11.62
C ASP A 77 -13.54 1.06 -12.47
N PRO A 78 -12.42 1.77 -12.16
CA PRO A 78 -12.41 3.01 -11.40
C PRO A 78 -13.18 4.12 -12.16
N PRO A 79 -13.83 5.07 -11.46
CA PRO A 79 -14.57 6.14 -12.13
C PRO A 79 -13.64 7.14 -12.82
N ALA A 80 -14.14 7.83 -13.84
CA ALA A 80 -13.45 8.97 -14.45
C ALA A 80 -13.34 10.13 -13.44
N MET A 81 -12.15 10.72 -13.26
CA MET A 81 -11.94 11.84 -12.31
C MET A 81 -12.89 13.01 -12.64
N ALA A 82 -13.39 13.69 -11.61
CA ALA A 82 -14.26 14.85 -11.83
C ALA A 82 -13.47 16.06 -12.34
N GLY A 83 -14.08 16.85 -13.22
CA GLY A 83 -13.46 18.02 -13.82
C GLY A 83 -13.96 18.30 -15.23
N ILE A 84 -13.39 19.34 -15.84
CA ILE A 84 -13.70 19.76 -17.21
C ILE A 84 -12.64 19.17 -18.15
N TYR A 85 -13.09 18.43 -19.16
CA TYR A 85 -12.28 17.80 -20.20
C TYR A 85 -12.58 18.43 -21.56
N THR A 86 -11.54 18.74 -22.32
CA THR A 86 -11.64 19.10 -23.73
C THR A 86 -11.52 17.83 -24.58
N VAL A 87 -12.65 17.31 -25.06
CA VAL A 87 -12.69 16.14 -25.95
C VAL A 87 -12.60 16.61 -27.39
N GLY A 88 -11.56 16.17 -28.10
CA GLY A 88 -11.36 16.50 -29.51
C GLY A 88 -12.01 15.46 -30.42
N VAL A 89 -12.82 15.90 -31.38
CA VAL A 89 -13.32 15.08 -32.49
C VAL A 89 -12.50 15.42 -33.73
N LEU A 90 -11.57 14.54 -34.11
CA LEU A 90 -10.70 14.74 -35.26
C LEU A 90 -11.28 14.06 -36.51
N ALA A 91 -11.83 14.84 -37.43
CA ALA A 91 -12.14 14.37 -38.77
C ALA A 91 -10.88 14.42 -39.65
N ARG A 92 -10.54 13.31 -40.30
CA ARG A 92 -9.33 13.16 -41.12
C ARG A 92 -9.64 12.38 -42.40
N SER A 93 -9.23 12.90 -43.55
CA SER A 93 -9.34 12.13 -44.81
C SER A 93 -8.45 10.88 -44.75
N ARG A 94 -8.99 9.74 -45.20
CA ARG A 94 -8.24 8.48 -45.37
C ARG A 94 -7.38 8.47 -46.64
N TYR A 95 -7.58 9.41 -47.56
CA TYR A 95 -6.76 9.56 -48.79
C TYR A 95 -5.67 10.63 -48.65
N ARG A 96 -5.97 11.70 -47.92
CA ARG A 96 -5.12 12.88 -47.71
C ARG A 96 -5.07 13.23 -46.22
N PRO A 97 -4.26 12.53 -45.40
CA PRO A 97 -4.24 12.72 -43.94
C PRO A 97 -3.91 14.14 -43.47
N GLU A 98 -3.27 14.94 -44.32
CA GLU A 98 -3.03 16.37 -44.14
C GLU A 98 -4.32 17.21 -44.16
N ILE A 99 -5.38 16.73 -44.82
CA ILE A 99 -6.73 17.28 -44.75
C ILE A 99 -7.42 16.68 -43.52
N SER A 100 -7.20 17.35 -42.39
CA SER A 100 -7.86 17.06 -41.12
C SER A 100 -8.29 18.33 -40.40
N ARG A 101 -9.30 18.20 -39.54
CA ARG A 101 -9.84 19.26 -38.70
C ARG A 101 -10.35 18.65 -37.40
N CYS A 102 -9.91 19.21 -36.27
CA CYS A 102 -10.42 18.86 -34.96
C CYS A 102 -11.42 19.92 -34.51
N GLU A 103 -12.55 19.48 -33.94
CA GLU A 103 -13.45 20.34 -33.19
C GLU A 103 -13.50 19.87 -31.74
N GLU A 104 -13.76 20.79 -30.82
CA GLU A 104 -13.66 20.56 -29.39
C GLU A 104 -15.04 20.52 -28.73
N LEU A 105 -15.24 19.53 -27.87
CA LEU A 105 -16.41 19.33 -27.03
C LEU A 105 -15.99 19.48 -25.57
N THR A 106 -16.64 20.39 -24.85
CA THR A 106 -16.42 20.56 -23.40
C THR A 106 -17.24 19.52 -22.62
N VAL A 107 -16.59 18.56 -21.97
CA VAL A 107 -17.24 17.55 -21.12
C VAL A 107 -16.99 17.86 -19.65
N ASN A 108 -18.06 18.13 -18.90
CA ASN A 108 -18.04 18.38 -17.46
C ASN A 108 -18.37 17.07 -16.71
N VAL A 109 -17.36 16.42 -16.13
CA VAL A 109 -17.50 15.16 -15.38
C VAL A 109 -17.88 15.47 -13.94
N ALA A 110 -19.06 15.01 -13.54
CA ALA A 110 -19.64 15.27 -12.22
C ALA A 110 -18.80 14.71 -11.06
N VAL A 111 -18.87 15.39 -9.91
CA VAL A 111 -18.23 14.97 -8.66
C VAL A 111 -19.02 13.85 -7.99
N VAL A 112 -18.36 12.72 -7.76
CA VAL A 112 -18.85 11.57 -7.01
C VAL A 112 -17.99 11.43 -5.75
N GLN A 113 -18.60 11.50 -4.58
CA GLN A 113 -17.94 11.34 -3.28
C GLN A 113 -18.48 10.09 -2.56
N GLN A 114 -17.65 9.06 -2.41
CA GLN A 114 -18.03 7.80 -1.79
C GLN A 114 -16.88 7.26 -0.92
N ILE A 115 -17.04 7.31 0.40
CA ILE A 115 -16.00 6.88 1.35
C ILE A 115 -16.43 5.60 2.06
N GLY A 116 -15.75 4.50 1.77
CA GLY A 116 -15.91 3.22 2.47
C GLY A 116 -15.06 3.17 3.74
N LEU A 117 -15.61 2.66 4.84
CA LEU A 117 -14.84 2.32 6.05
C LEU A 117 -15.05 0.85 6.40
N GLN A 118 -13.97 0.16 6.73
CA GLN A 118 -13.99 -1.19 7.29
C GLN A 118 -13.14 -1.24 8.56
N VAL A 119 -13.58 -1.98 9.59
CA VAL A 119 -12.94 -1.95 10.92
C VAL A 119 -12.63 -3.36 11.41
N ALA A 120 -11.35 -3.63 11.63
CA ALA A 120 -10.86 -4.94 12.04
C ALA A 120 -10.16 -4.88 13.42
N PRO A 121 -10.56 -5.72 14.40
CA PRO A 121 -11.77 -6.54 14.44
C PRO A 121 -13.01 -5.70 14.79
N GLU A 122 -14.20 -6.09 14.33
CA GLU A 122 -15.46 -5.42 14.74
C GLU A 122 -15.64 -5.42 16.27
N VAL A 123 -15.24 -6.52 16.93
CA VAL A 123 -15.30 -6.67 18.39
C VAL A 123 -13.89 -6.87 18.94
N ALA A 124 -13.38 -5.89 19.70
CA ALA A 124 -12.11 -6.00 20.40
C ALA A 124 -12.33 -6.19 21.91
N VAL A 125 -11.64 -7.16 22.51
CA VAL A 125 -11.77 -7.50 23.93
C VAL A 125 -10.56 -7.01 24.73
N GLY A 126 -10.79 -6.34 25.86
CA GLY A 126 -9.70 -5.82 26.70
C GLY A 126 -10.14 -5.42 28.10
N LYS A 127 -9.22 -4.87 28.91
CA LYS A 127 -9.54 -4.31 30.24
C LYS A 127 -9.64 -2.78 30.19
N ARG A 128 -8.51 -2.10 29.97
CA ARG A 128 -8.39 -0.62 29.92
C ARG A 128 -8.37 -0.06 28.49
N SER A 129 -8.05 -0.88 27.50
CA SER A 129 -7.88 -0.43 26.12
C SER A 129 -8.17 -1.53 25.09
N ALA A 130 -8.53 -1.10 23.89
CA ALA A 130 -8.58 -1.88 22.66
C ALA A 130 -7.74 -1.20 21.56
N LYS A 131 -7.43 -1.97 20.52
CA LYS A 131 -6.84 -1.49 19.26
C LYS A 131 -7.71 -2.01 18.11
N TYR A 132 -7.84 -1.21 17.08
CA TYR A 132 -8.50 -1.53 15.82
C TYR A 132 -7.61 -1.05 14.67
N GLN A 133 -7.71 -1.71 13.52
CA GLN A 133 -7.32 -1.15 12.24
C GLN A 133 -8.59 -0.66 11.55
N VAL A 134 -8.55 0.57 11.00
CA VAL A 134 -9.65 1.16 10.23
C VAL A 134 -9.13 1.38 8.82
N GLN A 135 -9.60 0.57 7.87
CA GLN A 135 -9.36 0.81 6.46
C GLN A 135 -10.36 1.85 5.96
N VAL A 136 -9.84 2.87 5.28
CA VAL A 136 -10.61 3.95 4.67
C VAL A 136 -10.33 3.92 3.17
N VAL A 137 -11.39 3.86 2.36
CA VAL A 137 -11.33 3.71 0.91
C VAL A 137 -12.05 4.89 0.26
N ASN A 138 -11.43 5.57 -0.70
CA ASN A 138 -12.08 6.59 -1.50
C ASN A 138 -12.53 5.99 -2.84
N SER A 139 -13.76 5.51 -2.90
CA SER A 139 -14.43 5.08 -4.14
C SER A 139 -15.03 6.25 -4.93
N GLY A 140 -14.85 7.49 -4.46
CA GLY A 140 -15.19 8.70 -5.22
C GLY A 140 -14.16 9.02 -6.31
N ASN A 141 -14.52 9.95 -7.19
CA ASN A 141 -13.70 10.36 -8.34
C ASN A 141 -12.94 11.69 -8.13
N VAL A 142 -12.83 12.12 -6.88
CA VAL A 142 -12.09 13.32 -6.46
C VAL A 142 -11.12 12.98 -5.34
N PRO A 143 -9.95 13.65 -5.24
CA PRO A 143 -9.11 13.55 -4.05
C PRO A 143 -9.82 14.17 -2.84
N VAL A 144 -9.67 13.55 -1.67
CA VAL A 144 -10.34 13.97 -0.43
C VAL A 144 -9.35 14.03 0.73
N ARG A 145 -9.54 14.98 1.65
CA ARG A 145 -8.88 14.97 2.96
C ARG A 145 -9.90 14.70 4.05
N LEU A 146 -9.64 13.70 4.87
CA LEU A 146 -10.60 13.16 5.83
C LEU A 146 -10.03 13.26 7.24
N LEU A 147 -10.76 13.90 8.15
CA LEU A 147 -10.50 13.83 9.59
C LEU A 147 -11.15 12.57 10.15
N LEU A 148 -10.41 11.80 10.95
CA LEU A 148 -10.89 10.54 11.53
C LEU A 148 -11.36 10.74 12.97
N ALA A 149 -12.64 10.43 13.23
CA ALA A 149 -13.29 10.53 14.53
C ALA A 149 -13.83 9.17 14.99
N ALA A 150 -13.87 8.96 16.30
CA ALA A 150 -14.44 7.75 16.90
C ALA A 150 -15.07 8.10 18.25
N THR A 151 -16.38 7.94 18.35
CA THR A 151 -17.21 8.45 19.45
C THR A 151 -17.89 7.29 20.20
N ASP A 152 -17.73 7.28 21.53
CA ASP A 152 -18.52 6.46 22.46
C ASP A 152 -19.79 7.26 22.86
N PRO A 153 -21.01 6.77 22.58
CA PRO A 153 -22.24 7.43 22.99
C PRO A 153 -22.36 7.66 24.51
N GLU A 154 -21.79 6.79 25.35
CA GLU A 154 -21.75 6.99 26.81
C GLU A 154 -20.67 8.02 27.24
N ARG A 155 -19.81 8.47 26.31
CA ARG A 155 -18.67 9.39 26.53
C ARG A 155 -17.69 8.92 27.62
N ARG A 156 -17.53 7.60 27.82
CA ARG A 156 -16.61 7.00 28.82
C ARG A 156 -15.28 6.57 28.22
N ALA A 157 -15.26 6.25 26.93
CA ALA A 157 -14.05 5.93 26.18
C ALA A 157 -13.40 7.19 25.59
N LYS A 158 -12.07 7.18 25.50
CA LYS A 158 -11.26 8.13 24.72
C LYS A 158 -10.61 7.38 23.56
N SER A 159 -10.81 7.87 22.35
CA SER A 159 -10.22 7.39 21.11
C SER A 159 -8.96 8.19 20.73
N ARG A 160 -8.11 7.61 19.89
CA ARG A 160 -7.06 8.31 19.14
C ARG A 160 -6.69 7.50 17.89
N PHE A 161 -6.72 8.15 16.74
CA PHE A 161 -6.16 7.65 15.49
C PHE A 161 -4.68 8.04 15.34
N ASN A 162 -3.96 7.31 14.48
CA ASN A 162 -2.58 7.61 14.12
C ASN A 162 -2.26 7.07 12.70
N PRO A 163 -2.20 7.92 11.65
CA PRO A 163 -2.46 9.38 11.66
C PRO A 163 -3.92 9.73 11.97
N PRO A 164 -4.24 10.97 12.43
CA PRO A 164 -5.61 11.40 12.71
C PRO A 164 -6.34 12.00 11.49
N MET A 165 -5.62 12.29 10.41
CA MET A 165 -6.13 12.87 9.17
C MET A 165 -5.48 12.15 7.99
N LEU A 166 -6.26 11.88 6.95
CA LEU A 166 -5.83 11.23 5.71
C LEU A 166 -5.97 12.18 4.53
N ALA A 167 -5.22 11.90 3.46
CA ALA A 167 -5.39 12.49 2.13
C ALA A 167 -5.34 11.36 1.09
N LEU A 168 -6.48 11.06 0.48
CA LEU A 168 -6.66 9.93 -0.45
C LEU A 168 -6.97 10.46 -1.85
N GLN A 169 -6.34 9.91 -2.89
CA GLN A 169 -6.74 10.12 -4.29
C GLN A 169 -8.00 9.31 -4.61
N SER A 170 -8.54 9.52 -5.82
CA SER A 170 -9.60 8.69 -6.41
C SER A 170 -9.13 7.24 -6.51
N GLY A 171 -9.80 6.30 -5.84
CA GLY A 171 -9.45 4.87 -5.81
C GLY A 171 -8.50 4.43 -4.70
N ASP A 172 -7.91 5.36 -3.93
CA ASP A 172 -6.95 5.01 -2.87
C ASP A 172 -7.62 4.34 -1.65
N ALA A 173 -6.84 3.49 -0.97
CA ALA A 173 -7.19 2.91 0.32
C ALA A 173 -6.01 2.97 1.31
N GLU A 174 -6.24 3.49 2.52
CA GLU A 174 -5.24 3.51 3.61
C GLU A 174 -5.80 2.83 4.87
N THR A 175 -4.94 2.21 5.67
CA THR A 175 -5.32 1.53 6.93
C THR A 175 -4.68 2.20 8.14
N VAL A 176 -5.52 2.68 9.06
CA VAL A 176 -5.12 3.52 10.20
C VAL A 176 -5.34 2.81 11.53
N ALA A 177 -4.35 2.93 12.43
CA ALA A 177 -4.46 2.40 13.78
C ALA A 177 -5.34 3.30 14.68
N LEU A 178 -6.45 2.75 15.17
CA LEU A 178 -7.33 3.36 16.17
C LEU A 178 -7.07 2.72 17.55
N ALA A 179 -6.61 3.52 18.50
CA ALA A 179 -6.46 3.13 19.91
C ALA A 179 -7.62 3.68 20.75
N VAL A 180 -8.31 2.81 21.50
CA VAL A 180 -9.42 3.19 22.39
C VAL A 180 -9.05 2.88 23.83
N ARG A 181 -9.37 3.77 24.77
CA ARG A 181 -9.09 3.63 26.21
C ARG A 181 -10.33 4.02 27.04
N ALA A 182 -10.72 3.18 28.00
CA ALA A 182 -11.82 3.47 28.92
C ALA A 182 -11.46 3.04 30.36
N PRO A 183 -12.13 3.58 31.40
CA PRO A 183 -12.02 3.06 32.76
C PRO A 183 -12.38 1.57 32.82
N VAL A 184 -11.61 0.77 33.55
CA VAL A 184 -11.89 -0.68 33.68
C VAL A 184 -13.14 -0.88 34.55
N PRO A 185 -14.16 -1.62 34.10
CA PRO A 185 -15.35 -1.85 34.92
C PRO A 185 -15.03 -2.73 36.14
N TRP A 186 -15.81 -2.56 37.21
CA TRP A 186 -15.49 -3.14 38.52
C TRP A 186 -15.90 -4.62 38.61
N ASN A 187 -17.17 -4.91 38.35
CA ASN A 187 -17.84 -6.19 38.64
C ASN A 187 -18.40 -6.93 37.41
N ARG A 188 -18.91 -6.20 36.41
CA ARG A 188 -19.53 -6.76 35.20
C ARG A 188 -18.71 -6.49 33.95
N GLU A 189 -18.80 -7.39 32.98
CA GLU A 189 -18.38 -7.10 31.61
C GLU A 189 -19.21 -5.94 31.06
N THR A 190 -18.61 -5.06 30.25
CA THR A 190 -19.30 -3.87 29.71
C THR A 190 -18.96 -3.72 28.24
N GLN A 191 -19.97 -3.87 27.39
CA GLN A 191 -19.86 -3.61 25.96
C GLN A 191 -19.96 -2.10 25.72
N ARG A 192 -19.09 -1.55 24.85
CA ARG A 192 -19.17 -0.15 24.38
C ARG A 192 -19.28 -0.12 22.87
N ALA A 193 -20.35 0.45 22.36
CA ALA A 193 -20.45 0.80 20.95
C ALA A 193 -19.55 2.00 20.64
N LEU A 194 -18.89 1.96 19.49
CA LEU A 194 -18.04 3.00 18.96
C LEU A 194 -18.57 3.35 17.57
N LYS A 195 -19.03 4.60 17.38
CA LYS A 195 -19.30 5.13 16.05
C LYS A 195 -17.99 5.69 15.50
N ILE A 196 -17.51 5.13 14.40
CA ILE A 196 -16.28 5.54 13.70
C ILE A 196 -16.69 6.31 12.45
N GLU A 197 -16.07 7.45 12.21
CA GLU A 197 -16.46 8.40 11.17
C GLU A 197 -15.19 8.94 10.48
N ALA A 198 -15.25 9.07 9.15
CA ALA A 198 -14.28 9.82 8.37
C ALA A 198 -15.03 10.91 7.62
N GLY A 199 -14.57 12.17 7.70
CA GLY A 199 -15.25 13.28 7.02
C GLY A 199 -14.35 14.46 6.72
N GLY A 200 -14.61 15.11 5.59
CA GLY A 200 -13.88 16.29 5.12
C GLY A 200 -14.06 16.52 3.62
N ASP A 201 -13.81 17.76 3.16
CA ASP A 201 -13.99 18.20 1.76
C ASP A 201 -15.38 17.84 1.15
N GLY A 202 -16.43 17.76 1.98
CA GLY A 202 -17.80 17.37 1.62
C GLY A 202 -18.08 15.86 1.73
N ALA A 203 -17.05 15.03 1.62
CA ALA A 203 -17.16 13.58 1.68
C ALA A 203 -17.32 13.07 3.12
N TYR A 204 -18.07 11.97 3.30
CA TYR A 204 -18.32 11.34 4.59
C TYR A 204 -18.46 9.82 4.45
N GLY A 205 -17.97 9.08 5.44
CA GLY A 205 -18.23 7.66 5.62
C GLY A 205 -18.24 7.30 7.11
N ALA A 206 -18.90 6.19 7.46
CA ALA A 206 -18.96 5.71 8.83
C ALA A 206 -18.95 4.19 8.95
N ALA A 207 -18.47 3.70 10.08
CA ALA A 207 -18.48 2.30 10.49
C ALA A 207 -18.80 2.17 11.99
N ALA A 208 -19.11 0.96 12.44
CA ALA A 208 -19.35 0.64 13.85
C ALA A 208 -18.29 -0.34 14.36
N ALA A 209 -17.92 -0.22 15.63
CA ALA A 209 -17.11 -1.21 16.32
C ALA A 209 -17.55 -1.36 17.79
N THR A 210 -17.13 -2.43 18.43
CA THR A 210 -17.43 -2.75 19.83
C THR A 210 -16.14 -2.91 20.63
N PHE A 211 -16.05 -2.24 21.78
CA PHE A 211 -15.05 -2.52 22.81
C PHE A 211 -15.69 -3.30 23.96
N LEU A 212 -15.34 -4.58 24.08
CA LEU A 212 -15.82 -5.46 25.15
C LEU A 212 -14.87 -5.41 26.35
N GLN A 213 -15.28 -4.72 27.42
CA GLN A 213 -14.46 -4.49 28.61
C GLN A 213 -14.64 -5.58 29.66
N ARG A 214 -13.62 -6.43 29.83
CA ARG A 214 -13.51 -7.38 30.94
C ARG A 214 -13.35 -6.65 32.29
N PRO A 215 -14.04 -7.09 33.36
CA PRO A 215 -13.95 -6.47 34.67
C PRO A 215 -12.59 -6.64 35.33
N ARG A 216 -12.32 -5.86 36.38
CA ARG A 216 -11.10 -5.96 37.20
C ARG A 216 -10.93 -7.34 37.83
N PHE A 217 -12.00 -7.85 38.43
CA PHE A 217 -12.03 -9.13 39.13
C PHE A 217 -12.92 -10.13 38.38
N ALA A 218 -12.53 -11.41 38.35
CA ALA A 218 -13.40 -12.47 37.88
C ALA A 218 -14.53 -12.67 38.90
N SER A 219 -15.79 -12.51 38.47
CA SER A 219 -16.98 -12.60 39.36
C SER A 219 -17.09 -13.92 40.13
N LYS A 220 -16.51 -15.00 39.61
CA LYS A 220 -16.39 -16.31 40.29
C LYS A 220 -15.51 -16.24 41.56
N LEU A 221 -14.38 -15.54 41.52
CA LEU A 221 -13.46 -15.43 42.68
C LEU A 221 -14.07 -14.62 43.82
N ALA A 222 -14.85 -13.57 43.52
CA ALA A 222 -15.55 -12.79 44.54
C ALA A 222 -16.54 -13.65 45.36
N ARG A 223 -17.20 -14.63 44.74
CA ARG A 223 -18.06 -15.60 45.44
C ARG A 223 -17.27 -16.53 46.36
N VAL A 224 -16.10 -17.01 45.93
CA VAL A 224 -15.24 -17.89 46.73
C VAL A 224 -14.66 -17.14 47.93
N VAL A 225 -14.12 -15.94 47.73
CA VAL A 225 -13.60 -15.10 48.83
C VAL A 225 -14.70 -14.71 49.81
N GLY A 226 -15.92 -14.40 49.32
CA GLY A 226 -17.07 -14.15 50.19
C GLY A 226 -17.46 -15.37 51.05
N ALA A 227 -17.50 -16.57 50.46
CA ALA A 227 -17.81 -17.81 51.17
C ALA A 227 -16.74 -18.19 52.20
N VAL A 228 -15.45 -18.09 51.84
CA VAL A 228 -14.32 -18.37 52.75
C VAL A 228 -14.27 -17.32 53.87
N GLY A 229 -14.53 -16.04 53.57
CA GLY A 229 -14.63 -14.99 54.58
C GLY A 229 -15.76 -15.23 55.58
N ALA A 230 -16.95 -15.62 55.10
CA ALA A 230 -18.08 -15.96 55.97
C ALA A 230 -17.78 -17.16 56.88
N LEU A 231 -17.19 -18.23 56.33
CA LEU A 231 -16.74 -19.39 57.12
C LEU A 231 -15.66 -19.02 58.14
N GLY A 232 -14.72 -18.14 57.77
CA GLY A 232 -13.68 -17.63 58.67
C GLY A 232 -14.24 -16.82 59.85
N VAL A 233 -15.27 -15.98 59.62
CA VAL A 233 -15.96 -15.25 60.68
C VAL A 233 -16.74 -16.20 61.61
N ILE A 234 -17.43 -17.20 61.05
CA ILE A 234 -18.15 -18.21 61.85
C ILE A 234 -17.17 -19.03 62.70
N ALA A 235 -16.09 -19.53 62.12
CA ALA A 235 -15.06 -20.27 62.85
C ALA A 235 -14.37 -19.41 63.92
N GLY A 236 -14.07 -18.14 63.60
CA GLY A 236 -13.49 -17.18 64.54
C GLY A 236 -14.41 -16.88 65.74
N ALA A 237 -15.73 -16.76 65.52
CA ALA A 237 -16.70 -16.61 66.61
C ALA A 237 -16.75 -17.86 67.50
N ILE A 238 -16.71 -19.06 66.91
CA ILE A 238 -16.72 -20.33 67.66
C ILE A 238 -15.44 -20.47 68.50
N LEU A 239 -14.25 -20.30 67.92
CA LEU A 239 -12.99 -20.39 68.68
C LEU A 239 -12.84 -19.25 69.70
N GLY A 240 -13.28 -18.03 69.38
CA GLY A 240 -13.27 -16.90 70.31
C GLY A 240 -14.14 -17.17 71.54
N SER A 241 -15.35 -17.69 71.35
CA SER A 241 -16.24 -18.05 72.47
C SER A 241 -15.66 -19.18 73.35
N ALA A 242 -15.01 -20.19 72.74
CA ALA A 242 -14.36 -21.27 73.48
C ALA A 242 -13.14 -20.81 74.31
N LEU A 243 -12.36 -19.84 73.82
CA LEU A 243 -11.22 -19.29 74.58
C LEU A 243 -11.67 -18.38 75.72
N ILE A 244 -12.70 -17.56 75.52
CA ILE A 244 -13.29 -16.72 76.58
C ILE A 244 -13.91 -17.61 77.67
N ALA A 245 -14.59 -18.71 77.31
CA ALA A 245 -15.15 -19.66 78.27
C ALA A 245 -14.08 -20.38 79.11
N ARG A 246 -12.84 -20.51 78.62
CA ARG A 246 -11.71 -21.05 79.39
C ARG A 246 -11.03 -20.02 80.30
N ALA A 247 -11.10 -18.74 79.98
CA ALA A 247 -10.42 -17.67 80.73
C ALA A 247 -11.20 -17.17 81.97
N VAL A 248 -12.36 -17.75 82.27
CA VAL A 248 -13.28 -17.31 83.36
C VAL A 248 -13.29 -18.29 84.54
N ASN A 249 -12.57 -19.41 84.48
CA ASN A 249 -12.75 -20.53 85.39
C ASN A 249 -11.43 -21.09 85.96
N GLU A 250 -10.65 -20.26 86.68
CA GLU A 250 -9.53 -20.71 87.52
C GLU A 250 -9.28 -19.73 88.70
N PRO A 251 -9.17 -20.21 89.97
CA PRO A 251 -8.83 -19.39 91.13
C PRO A 251 -7.43 -19.70 91.74
N ASP A 252 -6.68 -18.64 92.05
CA ASP A 252 -5.41 -18.60 92.82
C ASP A 252 -5.66 -18.49 94.36
N PRO A 253 -4.65 -18.52 95.30
CA PRO A 253 -3.18 -18.43 95.13
C PRO A 253 -2.24 -19.34 96.01
N GLU A 254 -0.96 -19.43 95.62
CA GLU A 254 0.32 -19.46 96.43
C GLU A 254 0.61 -20.54 97.54
N PRO A 255 1.87 -20.69 98.08
CA PRO A 255 3.19 -20.08 97.75
C PRO A 255 4.43 -21.04 97.57
N SER A 256 5.61 -20.42 97.37
CA SER A 256 7.05 -20.81 97.24
C SER A 256 7.67 -21.85 98.24
N PRO A 257 8.96 -22.36 98.13
CA PRO A 257 10.18 -21.68 97.59
C PRO A 257 11.37 -22.47 96.93
N THR A 258 12.24 -21.71 96.22
CA THR A 258 13.76 -21.66 96.10
C THR A 258 14.57 -22.99 96.01
N VAL A 259 15.66 -23.18 95.21
CA VAL A 259 17.02 -22.53 95.25
C VAL A 259 17.80 -22.56 93.90
N ALA A 260 18.66 -21.55 93.71
CA ALA A 260 19.81 -21.29 92.79
C ALA A 260 20.65 -22.47 92.19
N ALA A 261 21.54 -22.32 91.19
CA ALA A 261 21.82 -21.29 90.16
C ALA A 261 22.95 -21.78 89.19
N GLY A 262 23.21 -21.10 88.06
CA GLY A 262 24.45 -21.31 87.25
C GLY A 262 24.44 -20.74 85.82
N ALA A 263 25.42 -19.89 85.48
CA ALA A 263 25.71 -19.30 84.16
C ALA A 263 27.18 -18.76 84.16
N PRO A 264 27.82 -18.38 83.03
CA PRO A 264 27.36 -18.21 81.64
C PRO A 264 27.99 -19.30 80.71
N SER A 265 28.45 -19.16 79.44
CA SER A 265 28.79 -18.01 78.58
C SER A 265 28.84 -18.34 77.07
N ALA A 266 29.35 -17.40 76.26
CA ALA A 266 29.35 -17.33 74.79
C ALA A 266 30.33 -18.26 74.04
N GLY A 267 30.09 -18.49 72.74
CA GLY A 267 31.04 -19.15 71.82
C GLY A 267 30.54 -19.44 70.39
N GLU A 268 30.61 -18.45 69.49
CA GLU A 268 30.77 -18.65 68.03
C GLU A 268 32.29 -18.63 67.69
N PRO A 269 32.82 -19.00 66.48
CA PRO A 269 32.14 -19.24 65.19
C PRO A 269 32.73 -20.41 64.32
N THR A 270 32.40 -20.41 63.01
CA THR A 270 33.21 -20.88 61.83
C THR A 270 33.45 -22.38 61.49
N LYS A 271 32.82 -22.80 60.37
CA LYS A 271 33.44 -23.15 59.05
C LYS A 271 34.28 -24.46 58.85
N ALA A 272 33.91 -25.19 57.76
CA ALA A 272 34.77 -25.90 56.76
C ALA A 272 34.71 -27.45 56.62
N ALA A 273 34.76 -27.92 55.36
CA ALA A 273 35.03 -29.29 54.85
C ALA A 273 34.01 -30.40 55.23
N SER A 274 33.95 -31.58 54.59
CA SER A 274 34.74 -32.24 53.52
C SER A 274 33.80 -33.19 52.73
N ALA A 275 33.63 -33.15 51.39
CA ALA A 275 34.47 -33.70 50.30
C ALA A 275 34.03 -35.09 49.75
N GLY A 276 34.37 -35.39 48.48
CA GLY A 276 33.97 -36.57 47.69
C GLY A 276 33.21 -36.16 46.41
N ALA A 277 33.81 -35.96 45.22
CA ALA A 277 34.62 -36.84 44.33
C ALA A 277 33.76 -37.85 43.52
N GLY A 278 33.97 -38.11 42.21
CA GLY A 278 34.89 -37.54 41.21
C GLY A 278 34.26 -36.46 40.29
N ALA A 279 34.94 -35.83 39.31
CA ALA A 279 35.90 -36.31 38.28
C ALA A 279 35.24 -37.27 37.26
N SER A 280 35.41 -37.16 35.93
CA SER A 280 36.31 -36.33 35.08
C SER A 280 35.74 -36.28 33.63
N SER A 281 36.15 -35.46 32.63
CA SER A 281 37.19 -34.41 32.53
C SER A 281 36.91 -33.42 31.34
N ALA A 282 37.87 -32.52 31.05
CA ALA A 282 38.05 -31.53 29.97
C ALA A 282 37.32 -31.75 28.60
N ALA A 283 36.91 -30.73 27.81
CA ALA A 283 37.55 -29.47 27.36
C ALA A 283 38.73 -29.70 26.35
N VAL A 284 39.13 -28.82 25.41
CA VAL A 284 39.27 -27.34 25.39
C VAL A 284 39.23 -26.75 23.93
N SER A 285 38.77 -25.51 23.75
CA SER A 285 38.99 -24.49 22.66
C SER A 285 38.68 -24.71 21.15
N SER A 286 37.82 -23.80 20.66
CA SER A 286 37.91 -22.82 19.53
C SER A 286 39.26 -22.55 18.80
N PRO A 287 39.30 -21.78 17.66
CA PRO A 287 38.24 -21.43 16.68
C PRO A 287 38.64 -21.46 15.17
N GLY A 288 37.63 -21.34 14.28
CA GLY A 288 37.75 -20.63 12.99
C GLY A 288 37.85 -21.47 11.71
N GLY A 289 37.37 -20.91 10.59
CA GLY A 289 37.59 -21.47 9.24
C GLY A 289 36.33 -21.64 8.37
N SER A 290 36.39 -21.09 7.16
CA SER A 290 35.59 -21.40 5.96
C SER A 290 36.60 -21.31 4.78
N PRO A 291 36.38 -21.87 3.56
CA PRO A 291 35.09 -22.20 2.95
C PRO A 291 35.02 -23.50 2.09
N SER A 292 33.84 -23.72 1.49
CA SER A 292 33.61 -24.36 0.16
C SER A 292 33.89 -25.87 -0.05
N GLY A 293 32.88 -26.59 -0.56
CA GLY A 293 33.06 -27.93 -1.15
C GLY A 293 31.77 -28.73 -1.43
N SER A 294 31.48 -28.99 -2.70
CA SER A 294 30.50 -29.98 -3.20
C SER A 294 30.79 -31.41 -2.71
N ALA A 295 29.88 -32.39 -2.64
CA ALA A 295 28.40 -32.48 -2.68
C ALA A 295 28.05 -33.96 -2.27
N SER A 296 26.93 -34.64 -2.53
CA SER A 296 25.70 -34.38 -3.30
C SER A 296 24.58 -35.35 -2.88
N SER A 297 23.30 -34.97 -3.03
CA SER A 297 22.16 -35.89 -3.23
C SER A 297 20.90 -35.12 -3.64
N ALA A 298 20.12 -35.68 -4.57
CA ALA A 298 18.94 -35.10 -5.20
C ALA A 298 18.04 -36.23 -5.75
N PRO A 299 16.78 -36.00 -6.22
CA PRO A 299 16.09 -34.71 -6.32
C PRO A 299 14.66 -34.67 -5.72
N VAL A 300 14.26 -33.48 -5.26
CA VAL A 300 12.87 -32.98 -5.32
C VAL A 300 12.95 -31.54 -5.84
N ALA A 301 12.00 -31.11 -6.68
CA ALA A 301 12.16 -29.91 -7.52
C ALA A 301 12.11 -28.59 -6.73
N PRO A 302 12.97 -27.60 -7.04
CA PRO A 302 12.94 -26.27 -6.41
C PRO A 302 11.98 -25.31 -7.11
N GLY A 303 11.17 -24.58 -6.33
CA GLY A 303 10.52 -23.35 -6.80
C GLY A 303 11.53 -22.19 -6.90
N ALA A 304 11.31 -21.26 -7.82
CA ALA A 304 12.25 -20.16 -8.08
C ALA A 304 12.35 -19.18 -6.90
N GLY A 305 13.57 -18.96 -6.40
CA GLY A 305 13.86 -17.97 -5.35
C GLY A 305 14.03 -16.54 -5.88
N LEU A 306 14.05 -15.58 -4.95
CA LEU A 306 14.37 -14.18 -5.24
C LEU A 306 15.79 -14.04 -5.81
N LYS A 307 15.92 -13.43 -6.99
CA LYS A 307 17.19 -13.13 -7.65
C LYS A 307 17.49 -11.63 -7.54
N GLU A 308 18.71 -11.29 -7.14
CA GLU A 308 19.23 -9.91 -7.11
C GLU A 308 20.28 -9.71 -8.20
N VAL A 309 20.22 -8.57 -8.89
CA VAL A 309 21.12 -8.20 -10.00
C VAL A 309 21.62 -6.77 -9.78
N ASP A 310 22.92 -6.61 -9.58
CA ASP A 310 23.59 -5.31 -9.56
C ASP A 310 23.70 -4.75 -10.99
N LEU A 311 23.00 -3.65 -11.24
CA LEU A 311 22.92 -2.99 -12.54
C LEU A 311 24.11 -2.07 -12.82
N THR A 312 24.95 -1.82 -11.81
CA THR A 312 26.16 -0.98 -11.90
C THR A 312 27.43 -1.76 -12.24
N ARG A 313 27.36 -3.10 -12.23
CA ARG A 313 28.48 -4.00 -12.57
C ARG A 313 29.24 -3.72 -13.89
N PRO A 314 28.67 -3.10 -14.95
CA PRO A 314 29.43 -2.81 -16.18
C PRO A 314 30.52 -1.76 -15.99
N GLY A 315 30.47 -0.97 -14.91
CA GLY A 315 31.43 0.11 -14.63
C GLY A 315 31.14 1.41 -15.39
N PHE A 316 31.82 2.48 -14.97
CA PHE A 316 31.59 3.84 -15.46
C PHE A 316 32.03 4.06 -16.91
N GLY A 317 31.39 5.05 -17.56
CA GLY A 317 31.97 5.75 -18.71
C GLY A 317 31.78 5.09 -20.08
N LYS A 318 31.06 3.97 -20.16
CA LYS A 318 30.63 3.35 -21.43
C LYS A 318 29.12 3.13 -21.45
N VAL A 319 28.56 3.05 -22.66
CA VAL A 319 27.19 2.56 -22.87
C VAL A 319 27.15 1.06 -22.59
N VAL A 320 26.11 0.63 -21.89
CA VAL A 320 25.82 -0.74 -21.49
C VAL A 320 24.93 -1.38 -22.57
N PRO A 321 25.35 -2.49 -23.19
CA PRO A 321 24.52 -3.23 -24.15
C PRO A 321 23.20 -3.73 -23.53
N SER A 322 22.11 -3.71 -24.29
CA SER A 322 20.78 -4.11 -23.83
C SER A 322 20.70 -5.56 -23.35
N ASP A 323 21.56 -6.43 -23.88
CA ASP A 323 21.69 -7.85 -23.56
C ASP A 323 22.74 -8.14 -22.48
N ALA A 324 23.42 -7.13 -21.92
CA ALA A 324 24.45 -7.28 -20.89
C ALA A 324 23.98 -7.95 -19.59
N PHE A 325 22.68 -8.22 -19.46
CA PHE A 325 22.04 -8.93 -18.36
C PHE A 325 21.15 -10.10 -18.84
N ALA A 326 21.28 -10.54 -20.09
CA ALA A 326 20.44 -11.62 -20.65
C ALA A 326 20.69 -12.97 -19.96
N ALA A 327 21.92 -13.23 -19.52
CA ALA A 327 22.27 -14.36 -18.65
C ALA A 327 21.61 -14.26 -17.26
N ASP A 328 21.32 -13.04 -16.80
CA ASP A 328 20.57 -12.82 -15.57
C ASP A 328 19.06 -12.99 -15.74
N GLY A 329 18.56 -13.05 -16.98
CA GLY A 329 17.14 -13.12 -17.33
C GLY A 329 16.52 -11.74 -17.60
N LEU A 330 17.33 -10.71 -17.84
CA LEU A 330 16.90 -9.34 -18.06
C LEU A 330 17.37 -8.80 -19.42
N THR A 331 16.52 -8.02 -20.08
CA THR A 331 16.93 -7.14 -21.20
C THR A 331 16.64 -5.70 -20.80
N LEU A 332 17.60 -4.80 -20.97
CA LEU A 332 17.52 -3.41 -20.52
C LEU A 332 17.58 -2.43 -21.70
N GLY A 333 17.01 -1.24 -21.56
CA GLY A 333 17.19 -0.14 -22.51
C GLY A 333 16.64 1.16 -21.97
N GLY A 334 17.04 2.29 -22.57
CA GLY A 334 16.31 3.53 -22.40
C GLY A 334 14.99 3.48 -23.16
N ASN A 335 13.95 4.11 -22.61
CA ASN A 335 12.63 4.22 -23.22
C ASN A 335 12.28 5.72 -23.38
N PRO A 336 12.82 6.40 -24.40
CA PRO A 336 12.67 7.84 -24.57
C PRO A 336 11.27 8.26 -25.04
N ASP A 337 10.49 7.34 -25.62
CA ASP A 337 9.10 7.57 -26.06
C ASP A 337 8.17 7.99 -24.89
N GLN A 338 8.62 7.77 -23.65
CA GLN A 338 7.95 8.09 -22.39
C GLN A 338 8.56 9.34 -21.68
N GLY A 339 9.45 10.11 -22.33
CA GLY A 339 10.18 11.23 -21.73
C GLY A 339 10.31 12.46 -22.63
N GLY A 340 9.69 13.57 -22.24
CA GLY A 340 9.44 14.76 -23.09
C GLY A 340 10.61 15.69 -23.42
N ASP A 341 11.84 15.20 -23.62
CA ASP A 341 12.93 15.99 -24.23
C ASP A 341 13.19 15.50 -25.66
N ALA A 342 12.90 16.34 -26.65
CA ALA A 342 13.09 16.05 -28.06
C ALA A 342 14.56 15.77 -28.44
N ALA A 343 15.53 16.30 -27.69
CA ALA A 343 16.95 15.97 -27.89
C ALA A 343 17.30 14.52 -27.49
N CYS A 344 16.43 13.87 -26.71
CA CYS A 344 16.64 12.55 -26.13
C CYS A 344 15.86 11.41 -26.82
N VAL A 345 15.18 11.66 -27.95
CA VAL A 345 14.42 10.64 -28.69
C VAL A 345 15.25 9.40 -29.09
N ASN A 346 16.57 9.54 -29.22
CA ASN A 346 17.51 8.45 -29.54
C ASN A 346 18.20 7.83 -28.30
N ALA A 347 17.76 8.17 -27.08
CA ALA A 347 18.38 7.70 -25.83
C ALA A 347 17.91 6.28 -25.44
N THR A 348 18.11 5.32 -26.34
CA THR A 348 17.77 3.90 -26.16
C THR A 348 18.88 3.10 -25.46
N GLY A 349 20.10 3.64 -25.39
CA GLY A 349 21.20 3.08 -24.60
C GLY A 349 21.08 3.38 -23.11
N LEU A 350 21.89 2.72 -22.30
CA LEU A 350 22.05 2.98 -20.86
C LEU A 350 23.53 3.20 -20.53
N ALA A 351 23.85 3.90 -19.44
CA ALA A 351 25.24 4.08 -18.96
C ALA A 351 25.31 4.12 -17.43
N VAL A 352 26.43 3.67 -16.84
CA VAL A 352 26.66 3.80 -15.40
C VAL A 352 27.24 5.19 -15.09
N ARG A 353 26.49 5.95 -14.30
CA ARG A 353 26.72 7.35 -13.89
C ARG A 353 26.83 7.47 -12.37
N GLY A 354 26.91 8.70 -11.88
CA GLY A 354 27.05 9.01 -10.46
C GLY A 354 28.51 9.23 -10.05
N THR A 355 28.88 8.80 -8.85
CA THR A 355 30.26 8.87 -8.33
C THR A 355 30.73 7.48 -7.91
N ALA A 356 32.03 7.27 -7.72
CA ALA A 356 32.57 5.97 -7.28
C ALA A 356 31.95 5.42 -5.99
N ALA A 357 31.47 6.30 -5.09
CA ALA A 357 30.76 5.91 -3.86
C ALA A 357 29.24 5.65 -4.08
N ALA A 358 28.68 6.13 -5.18
CA ALA A 358 27.25 6.09 -5.51
C ALA A 358 27.03 5.90 -7.03
N PRO A 359 27.42 4.76 -7.61
CA PRO A 359 27.14 4.43 -9.01
C PRO A 359 25.64 4.15 -9.22
N PHE A 360 25.10 4.51 -10.38
CA PHE A 360 23.75 4.15 -10.82
C PHE A 360 23.66 4.02 -12.35
N LEU A 361 22.79 3.15 -12.83
CA LEU A 361 22.42 3.04 -14.24
C LEU A 361 21.40 4.15 -14.60
N ALA A 362 21.66 4.83 -15.71
CA ALA A 362 20.84 5.89 -16.29
C ALA A 362 20.66 5.67 -17.79
N SER A 363 19.65 6.30 -18.42
CA SER A 363 19.50 6.31 -19.88
C SER A 363 20.58 7.18 -20.55
N ALA A 364 20.94 6.84 -21.79
CA ALA A 364 22.08 7.42 -22.49
C ALA A 364 21.89 7.46 -24.01
N LEU A 365 22.46 8.49 -24.64
CA LEU A 365 22.68 8.48 -26.10
C LEU A 365 23.87 7.55 -26.45
N PRO A 366 23.84 6.81 -27.58
CA PRO A 366 24.90 5.87 -27.95
C PRO A 366 26.32 6.44 -27.94
N ASP A 367 26.51 7.66 -28.46
CA ASP A 367 27.82 8.31 -28.56
C ASP A 367 28.12 9.27 -27.39
N LYS A 368 27.12 9.55 -26.54
CA LYS A 368 27.19 10.55 -25.46
C LYS A 368 26.63 9.95 -24.16
N PRO A 369 27.42 9.12 -23.47
CA PRO A 369 26.98 8.39 -22.28
C PRO A 369 26.75 9.28 -21.06
N ASP A 370 26.88 10.60 -21.18
CA ASP A 370 26.64 11.63 -20.18
C ASP A 370 25.35 12.43 -20.41
N GLN A 371 24.67 12.26 -21.55
CA GLN A 371 23.44 12.97 -21.92
C GLN A 371 22.21 12.08 -21.78
N CYS A 372 21.03 12.69 -21.56
CA CYS A 372 19.73 12.00 -21.43
C CYS A 372 19.56 11.07 -20.22
N ASN A 373 20.36 11.26 -19.15
CA ASN A 373 20.29 10.48 -17.90
C ASN A 373 18.91 10.51 -17.19
N THR A 374 18.04 11.46 -17.55
CA THR A 374 16.68 11.65 -17.03
C THR A 374 15.60 10.97 -17.85
N ALA A 375 15.91 10.45 -19.04
CA ALA A 375 14.96 9.68 -19.84
C ALA A 375 14.61 8.35 -19.13
N PRO A 376 13.39 7.82 -19.30
CA PRO A 376 12.97 6.58 -18.63
C PRO A 376 13.84 5.36 -18.99
N ILE A 377 13.89 4.38 -18.09
CA ILE A 377 14.59 3.10 -18.27
C ILE A 377 13.57 1.96 -18.32
N GLN A 378 13.71 1.03 -19.26
CA GLN A 378 12.92 -0.19 -19.34
C GLN A 378 13.73 -1.41 -18.87
N ILE A 379 13.11 -2.26 -18.05
CA ILE A 379 13.61 -3.59 -17.63
C ILE A 379 12.59 -4.63 -18.09
N ARG A 380 12.99 -5.53 -19.00
CA ARG A 380 12.17 -6.65 -19.49
C ARG A 380 12.62 -7.98 -18.89
N PHE A 381 11.68 -8.78 -18.39
CA PHE A 381 11.94 -10.04 -17.70
C PHE A 381 11.72 -11.23 -18.63
N LYS A 382 12.80 -11.98 -18.94
CA LYS A 382 12.78 -13.09 -19.91
C LYS A 382 11.68 -14.12 -19.62
N ASN A 383 11.59 -14.56 -18.36
CA ASN A 383 10.62 -15.56 -17.90
C ASN A 383 9.40 -14.93 -17.22
N LYS A 384 9.17 -13.61 -17.37
CA LYS A 384 8.29 -12.80 -16.52
C LYS A 384 8.75 -12.77 -15.05
N ALA A 385 8.10 -11.95 -14.22
CA ALA A 385 8.33 -11.92 -12.78
C ALA A 385 7.01 -11.84 -11.99
N SER A 386 6.91 -12.54 -10.84
CA SER A 386 5.79 -12.39 -9.90
C SER A 386 6.01 -11.25 -8.90
N LYS A 387 7.26 -10.87 -8.65
CA LYS A 387 7.61 -9.68 -7.85
C LYS A 387 8.83 -9.00 -8.45
N VAL A 388 8.85 -7.67 -8.42
CA VAL A 388 9.99 -6.79 -8.76
C VAL A 388 10.19 -5.77 -7.63
N GLU A 389 11.44 -5.54 -7.23
CA GLU A 389 11.86 -4.57 -6.23
C GLU A 389 13.12 -3.86 -6.72
N LEU A 390 13.11 -2.54 -6.72
CA LEU A 390 14.10 -1.67 -7.35
C LEU A 390 14.89 -0.91 -6.27
N VAL A 391 16.22 -0.96 -6.37
CA VAL A 391 17.13 -0.24 -5.48
C VAL A 391 17.61 1.01 -6.20
N TYR A 392 17.20 2.19 -5.75
CA TYR A 392 17.60 3.48 -6.33
C TYR A 392 18.81 4.12 -5.62
N VAL A 393 19.42 5.11 -6.26
CA VAL A 393 20.45 5.98 -5.68
C VAL A 393 19.94 7.42 -5.59
N GLY A 394 20.16 8.05 -4.44
CA GLY A 394 19.79 9.45 -4.20
C GLY A 394 18.29 9.69 -3.96
N PRO A 395 17.94 10.90 -3.48
CA PRO A 395 16.56 11.31 -3.23
C PRO A 395 15.78 11.53 -4.53
N GLY A 396 14.46 11.67 -4.40
CA GLY A 396 13.53 11.93 -5.50
C GLY A 396 12.48 10.84 -5.66
N GLU A 397 11.32 11.22 -6.18
CA GLU A 397 10.22 10.30 -6.44
C GLU A 397 10.39 9.62 -7.81
N ARG A 398 10.03 8.34 -7.89
CA ARG A 398 10.01 7.54 -9.12
C ARG A 398 8.63 6.94 -9.32
N LYS A 399 8.21 6.85 -10.57
CA LYS A 399 7.04 6.11 -11.02
C LYS A 399 7.51 4.84 -11.73
N ILE A 400 6.83 3.73 -11.48
CA ILE A 400 7.02 2.47 -12.20
C ILE A 400 5.76 2.23 -13.02
N GLU A 401 5.83 2.35 -14.34
CA GLU A 401 4.83 1.75 -15.22
C GLU A 401 5.15 0.26 -15.34
N VAL A 402 4.18 -0.58 -15.02
CA VAL A 402 4.27 -2.03 -14.98
C VAL A 402 3.38 -2.57 -16.07
N VAL A 403 3.95 -3.36 -16.98
CA VAL A 403 3.22 -4.00 -18.08
C VAL A 403 3.29 -5.50 -17.88
N PHE A 404 2.14 -6.13 -17.75
CA PHE A 404 2.02 -7.56 -17.47
C PHE A 404 1.88 -8.39 -18.75
N LYS A 405 1.91 -9.72 -18.62
CA LYS A 405 1.82 -10.69 -19.72
C LYS A 405 0.50 -10.62 -20.50
N ASP A 406 -0.59 -10.20 -19.85
CA ASP A 406 -1.90 -9.94 -20.46
C ASP A 406 -1.99 -8.58 -21.20
N LEU A 407 -0.89 -7.83 -21.25
CA LEU A 407 -0.77 -6.45 -21.79
C LEU A 407 -1.52 -5.38 -20.98
N SER A 408 -2.06 -5.72 -19.81
CA SER A 408 -2.56 -4.72 -18.86
C SER A 408 -1.42 -3.85 -18.32
N LYS A 409 -1.79 -2.66 -17.83
CA LYS A 409 -0.86 -1.64 -17.33
C LYS A 409 -1.26 -1.15 -15.94
N MET A 410 -0.28 -1.00 -15.06
CA MET A 410 -0.43 -0.39 -13.74
C MET A 410 0.70 0.61 -13.52
N ILE A 411 0.40 1.79 -12.97
CA ILE A 411 1.44 2.75 -12.56
C ILE A 411 1.49 2.78 -11.05
N VAL A 412 2.62 2.40 -10.45
CA VAL A 412 2.82 2.44 -8.99
C VAL A 412 3.92 3.44 -8.60
N PRO A 413 3.75 4.17 -7.49
CA PRO A 413 4.83 4.95 -6.88
C PRO A 413 5.77 4.04 -6.07
N GLY A 414 7.03 4.45 -5.92
CA GLY A 414 7.96 3.83 -4.97
C GLY A 414 8.87 2.76 -5.57
N THR A 415 9.14 1.69 -4.81
CA THR A 415 10.27 0.77 -5.05
C THR A 415 9.88 -0.66 -5.42
N SER A 416 8.61 -1.07 -5.35
CA SER A 416 8.26 -2.48 -5.55
C SER A 416 6.85 -2.71 -6.07
N VAL A 417 6.70 -3.75 -6.90
CA VAL A 417 5.42 -4.28 -7.40
C VAL A 417 5.42 -5.81 -7.31
N SER A 418 4.23 -6.39 -7.13
CA SER A 418 3.97 -7.82 -7.33
C SER A 418 2.79 -7.97 -8.30
N ASP A 419 2.80 -9.05 -9.08
CA ASP A 419 1.57 -9.64 -9.62
C ASP A 419 0.94 -10.49 -8.51
N ASP A 420 -0.37 -10.41 -8.34
CA ASP A 420 -1.12 -11.27 -7.41
C ASP A 420 -1.42 -12.66 -8.00
N GLY A 421 -1.16 -12.83 -9.30
CA GLY A 421 -1.36 -14.03 -10.09
C GLY A 421 -2.45 -13.88 -11.14
N SER A 422 -3.22 -12.78 -11.12
CA SER A 422 -4.28 -12.51 -12.10
C SER A 422 -3.74 -12.17 -13.49
N HIS A 423 -2.58 -11.51 -13.59
CA HIS A 423 -2.03 -11.01 -14.86
C HIS A 423 -1.02 -11.95 -15.54
N GLY A 424 -0.64 -13.06 -14.89
CA GLY A 424 0.25 -14.08 -15.44
C GLY A 424 1.73 -13.69 -15.53
N GLY A 425 2.15 -12.72 -14.73
CA GLY A 425 3.52 -12.24 -14.57
C GLY A 425 3.80 -10.90 -15.24
N ILE A 426 4.64 -10.09 -14.58
CA ILE A 426 5.18 -8.83 -15.10
C ILE A 426 6.10 -9.12 -16.30
N ASP A 427 5.83 -8.51 -17.45
CA ASP A 427 6.65 -8.65 -18.67
C ASP A 427 7.79 -7.63 -18.71
N PHE A 428 7.47 -6.37 -18.44
CA PHE A 428 8.47 -5.32 -18.26
C PHE A 428 7.98 -4.23 -17.32
N VAL A 429 8.95 -3.48 -16.78
CA VAL A 429 8.70 -2.23 -16.07
C VAL A 429 9.43 -1.08 -16.76
N VAL A 430 8.82 0.09 -16.78
CA VAL A 430 9.43 1.36 -17.20
C VAL A 430 9.52 2.28 -15.99
N ILE A 431 10.73 2.75 -15.68
CA ILE A 431 11.03 3.59 -14.52
C ILE A 431 11.25 5.02 -15.03
N SER A 432 10.46 5.96 -14.52
CA SER A 432 10.59 7.39 -14.80
C SER A 432 10.69 8.20 -13.50
N GLY A 433 11.32 9.38 -13.57
CA GLY A 433 11.23 10.36 -12.49
C GLY A 433 9.82 10.91 -12.36
N ALA A 434 9.37 11.24 -11.15
CA ALA A 434 8.05 11.84 -10.96
C ALA A 434 7.94 13.19 -11.67
N THR A 435 6.79 13.42 -12.31
CA THR A 435 6.49 14.60 -13.14
C THR A 435 6.22 15.88 -12.35
N THR A 436 6.37 15.85 -11.02
CA THR A 436 6.05 16.93 -10.07
C THR A 436 7.34 17.55 -9.49
N GLY A 437 8.14 18.19 -10.34
CA GLY A 437 9.36 18.89 -9.92
C GLY A 437 10.41 19.00 -11.03
N ALA A 438 11.66 19.22 -10.63
CA ALA A 438 12.80 19.10 -11.54
C ALA A 438 12.99 17.63 -11.98
N PRO A 439 13.41 17.36 -13.23
CA PRO A 439 13.48 15.99 -13.76
C PRO A 439 14.50 15.13 -13.01
N VAL A 440 14.01 14.12 -12.28
CA VAL A 440 14.82 13.18 -11.51
C VAL A 440 15.27 12.03 -12.40
N ALA A 441 16.56 11.69 -12.40
CA ALA A 441 17.07 10.51 -13.08
C ALA A 441 16.53 9.22 -12.41
N PRO A 442 16.12 8.18 -13.17
CA PRO A 442 15.68 6.89 -12.61
C PRO A 442 16.69 6.28 -11.62
N ALA A 443 17.98 6.46 -11.88
CA ALA A 443 19.10 6.21 -10.96
C ALA A 443 19.06 4.83 -10.28
N LEU A 444 18.99 3.77 -11.09
CA LEU A 444 18.90 2.37 -10.62
C LEU A 444 20.27 1.83 -10.21
N LYS A 445 20.40 1.31 -8.99
CA LYS A 445 21.57 0.52 -8.56
C LYS A 445 21.40 -0.97 -8.85
N ALA A 446 20.26 -1.53 -8.48
CA ALA A 446 20.00 -2.96 -8.57
C ALA A 446 18.51 -3.25 -8.76
N VAL A 447 18.20 -4.44 -9.28
CA VAL A 447 16.85 -5.00 -9.32
C VAL A 447 16.84 -6.37 -8.65
N LYS A 448 15.84 -6.59 -7.80
CA LYS A 448 15.50 -7.87 -7.20
C LYS A 448 14.19 -8.35 -7.80
N PHE A 449 14.11 -9.60 -8.23
CA PHE A 449 12.88 -10.14 -8.80
C PHE A 449 12.72 -11.63 -8.55
N ILE A 450 11.48 -12.09 -8.51
CA ILE A 450 11.14 -13.52 -8.49
C ILE A 450 10.72 -13.90 -9.91
N PRO A 451 11.55 -14.60 -10.69
CA PRO A 451 11.16 -15.05 -12.02
C PRO A 451 10.05 -16.11 -11.91
N LEU A 452 9.10 -16.10 -12.84
CA LEU A 452 8.20 -17.24 -12.99
C LEU A 452 8.92 -18.43 -13.63
N SER A 453 8.40 -19.63 -13.39
CA SER A 453 8.70 -20.79 -14.22
C SER A 453 8.16 -20.54 -15.63
N GLY A 454 9.05 -20.59 -16.62
CA GLY A 454 8.72 -20.38 -18.04
C GLY A 454 8.23 -21.65 -18.73
#